data_AF-A0A1F6IN39-F1
#
_entry.id   AF-A0A1F6IN39-F1
#
_cell.length_a   1.000
_cell.length_b   1.000
_cell.length_c   1.000
_cell.angle_alpha   90.00
_cell.angle_beta   90.00
_cell.angle_gamma   90.00
#
_symmetry.space_group_name_H-M   'P 1'
#
loop_
_entity.id
_entity.type
_entity.pdbx_description
1 polymer ?
#
loop_
_entity_poly.entity_id
_entity_poly.type
_entity_poly.pdbx_seq_one_letter_code
_entity_poly.pdbx_strand_id
1 'polypeptide(L)' 'MVIVKKMPGESDDSLIRKFTRKVIFENILKEAKRRQFYLKPSLARKQKAEDARRAKRTPFA' A
#
# COMPACT_ATOMS: atom_id res chain seq x y z
N MET A 1 5.78 -2.95 -9.24
CA MET A 1 5.74 -1.98 -10.36
C MET A 1 4.39 -2.19 -11.01
N VAL A 2 3.49 -1.20 -10.93
CA VAL A 2 2.10 -1.36 -11.36
C VAL A 2 1.96 -0.90 -12.80
N ILE A 3 1.41 -1.76 -13.66
CA ILE A 3 0.98 -1.39 -15.01
C ILE A 3 -0.53 -1.58 -15.12
N VAL A 4 -1.22 -0.56 -15.63
CA VAL A 4 -2.65 -0.60 -15.95
C VAL A 4 -2.82 -0.12 -17.40
N LYS A 5 -3.45 -0.97 -18.22
CA LYS A 5 -3.76 -0.66 -19.62
C LYS A 5 -5.24 -0.27 -19.71
N LYS A 6 -5.54 0.79 -20.45
CA LYS A 6 -6.91 1.22 -20.73
C LYS A 6 -7.56 0.29 -21.75
N MET A 7 -8.78 -0.14 -21.48
CA MET A 7 -9.58 -0.90 -22.44
C MET A 7 -10.40 0.03 -23.34
N PRO A 8 -10.72 -0.37 -24.58
CA PRO A 8 -11.63 0.38 -25.44
C PRO A 8 -12.99 0.58 -24.75
N GLY A 9 -13.46 1.83 -24.66
CA GLY A 9 -14.72 2.18 -24.00
C GLY A 9 -14.66 2.35 -22.48
N GLU A 10 -13.49 2.18 -21.84
CA GLU A 10 -13.32 2.45 -20.42
C GLU A 10 -13.20 3.96 -20.14
N SER A 11 -13.94 4.44 -19.13
CA SER A 11 -13.79 5.82 -18.64
C SER A 11 -12.48 6.03 -17.88
N ASP A 12 -11.94 7.25 -17.93
CA ASP A 12 -10.68 7.59 -17.27
C ASP A 12 -10.75 7.40 -15.74
N ASP A 13 -11.90 7.68 -15.12
CA ASP A 13 -12.12 7.45 -13.70
C ASP A 13 -12.02 5.97 -13.29
N SER A 14 -12.52 5.07 -14.15
CA SER A 14 -12.41 3.63 -13.90
C SER A 14 -10.94 3.18 -13.96
N LEU A 15 -10.18 3.72 -14.91
CA LEU A 15 -8.75 3.45 -15.03
C LEU A 15 -7.98 3.92 -13.79
N ILE A 16 -8.24 5.14 -13.31
CA ILE A 16 -7.63 5.70 -12.10
C ILE A 16 -7.99 4.83 -10.88
N ARG A 17 -9.26 4.44 -10.72
CA ARG A 17 -9.68 3.55 -9.63
C ARG A 17 -8.96 2.20 -9.66
N LYS A 18 -8.80 1.59 -10.84
CA LYS A 18 -8.03 0.34 -11.00
C LYS A 18 -6.57 0.53 -10.61
N PHE A 19 -5.95 1.63 -11.03
CA PHE A 19 -4.58 1.96 -10.65
C PHE A 19 -4.43 2.12 -9.14
N THR A 20 -5.28 2.95 -8.51
CA THR A 20 -5.26 3.16 -7.06
C THR A 20 -5.40 1.85 -6.29
N ARG A 21 -6.33 0.98 -6.70
CA ARG A 21 -6.49 -0.35 -6.07
C ARG A 21 -5.23 -1.21 -6.22
N LYS A 22 -4.63 -1.27 -7.40
CA LYS A 22 -3.38 -2.04 -7.61
C LYS A 22 -2.22 -1.48 -6.77
N VAL A 23 -2.07 -0.16 -6.68
CA VAL A 23 -1.03 0.49 -5.87
C VAL A 23 -1.18 0.19 -4.38
N ILE A 24 -2.43 0.22 -3.88
CA ILE A 24 -2.73 -0.14 -2.49
C ILE A 24 -2.44 -1.62 -2.24
N PHE A 25 -2.86 -2.51 -3.15
CA PHE A 25 -2.66 -3.96 -3.04
C PHE A 25 -1.17 -4.33 -3.03
N GLU A 26 -0.37 -3.74 -3.94
CA GLU A 26 1.08 -3.94 -3.98
C GLU A 26 1.82 -3.29 -2.79
N ASN A 27 1.13 -2.56 -1.90
CA ASN A 27 1.71 -1.87 -0.73
C ASN A 27 2.91 -0.94 -1.05
N ILE A 28 3.00 -0.44 -2.29
CA ILE A 28 4.13 0.37 -2.78
C ILE A 28 4.37 1.59 -1.88
N LEU A 29 3.29 2.29 -1.51
CA LEU A 29 3.38 3.51 -0.69
C LEU A 29 3.93 3.24 0.71
N LYS A 30 3.54 2.11 1.34
CA LYS A 30 4.05 1.74 2.66
C LYS A 30 5.52 1.36 2.59
N GLU A 31 5.90 0.63 1.54
CA GLU A 31 7.29 0.24 1.35
C GLU A 31 8.18 1.45 1.04
N ALA A 32 7.74 2.38 0.20
CA ALA A 32 8.45 3.62 -0.07
C ALA A 32 8.71 4.42 1.22
N LYS A 33 7.69 4.59 2.07
CA LYS A 33 7.83 5.24 3.38
C LYS A 33 8.81 4.51 4.30
N ARG A 34 8.77 3.17 4.34
CA ARG A 34 9.69 2.35 5.15
C ARG A 34 11.14 2.50 4.69
N ARG A 35 11.37 2.66 3.38
CA ARG A 35 12.70 2.77 2.77
C ARG A 35 13.22 4.21 2.70
N GLN A 36 12.39 5.21 3.01
CA GLN A 36 12.76 6.62 2.94
C GLN A 36 13.95 6.96 3.85
N PHE A 37 14.05 6.30 5.00
CA PHE A 37 15.15 6.47 5.95
C PHE A 37 15.64 5.11 6.45
N TYR A 38 16.91 5.03 6.82
CA TYR A 38 17.44 3.83 7.48
C TYR A 38 16.82 3.68 8.88
N LEU A 39 16.31 2.49 9.15
CA LEU A 39 15.81 2.09 10.46
C LEU A 39 16.65 0.93 10.98
N LYS A 40 17.10 1.02 12.23
CA LYS A 40 17.74 -0.11 12.90
C LYS A 40 16.81 -1.34 12.86
N PRO A 41 17.34 -2.56 12.72
CA PRO A 41 16.52 -3.77 12.61
C PRO A 41 15.57 -4.01 13.79
N SER A 42 15.90 -3.52 15.00
CA SER A 42 14.99 -3.60 16.16
C SER A 42 13.78 -2.67 16.02
N LEU A 43 14.00 -1.43 15.57
CA LEU A 43 12.94 -0.45 15.35
C LEU A 43 12.01 -0.88 14.21
N ALA A 44 12.57 -1.43 13.14
CA ALA A 44 11.76 -1.97 12.04
C ALA A 44 10.85 -3.12 12.49
N ARG A 45 11.35 -4.03 13.35
CA ARG A 45 10.55 -5.11 13.95
C ARG A 45 9.46 -4.57 14.87
N LYS A 46 9.79 -3.56 15.69
CA LYS A 46 8.82 -2.88 16.58
C LYS A 46 7.69 -2.23 15.78
N GLN A 47 8.01 -1.44 14.77
CA GLN A 47 7.03 -0.79 13.90
C GLN A 47 6.10 -1.81 13.23
N LYS A 48 6.66 -2.90 12.68
CA LYS A 48 5.88 -3.98 12.06
C LYS A 48 4.90 -4.63 13.04
N ALA A 49 5.33 -4.85 14.29
CA ALA A 49 4.48 -5.43 15.32
C ALA A 49 3.35 -4.48 15.76
N GLU A 50 3.63 -3.18 15.87
CA GLU A 50 2.63 -2.16 16.17
C GLU A 50 1.59 -2.01 15.05
N ASP A 51 2.03 -1.98 13.79
CA ASP A 51 1.14 -1.92 12.62
C ASP A 51 0.21 -3.14 12.57
N ALA A 52 0.73 -4.34 12.85
CA ALA A 52 -0.07 -5.57 12.91
C ALA A 52 -1.07 -5.56 14.08
N ARG A 53 -0.68 -5.02 15.25
CA ARG A 53 -1.60 -4.85 16.38
C ARG A 53 -2.69 -3.84 16.07
N ARG A 54 -2.38 -2.73 15.40
CA ARG A 54 -3.35 -1.72 15.01
C ARG A 54 -4.37 -2.28 14.01
N ALA A 55 -3.93 -3.07 13.02
CA ALA A 55 -4.82 -3.72 12.07
C ALA A 55 -5.81 -4.70 12.74
N LYS A 56 -5.39 -5.42 13.78
CA LYS A 56 -6.26 -6.33 14.55
C LYS A 56 -7.25 -5.61 15.47
N ARG A 57 -6.96 -4.37 15.84
CA ARG A 57 -7.75 -3.59 16.82
C ARG A 57 -8.92 -2.84 16.21
N THR A 58 -8.94 -2.65 14.89
CA THR A 58 -10.05 -2.03 14.18
C THR A 58 -11.07 -3.11 13.80
N PRO A 59 -12.22 -3.22 14.49
CA PRO A 59 -13.22 -4.26 14.21
C PRO A 59 -14.00 -4.04 12.90
N PHE A 60 -13.77 -2.93 12.21
CA PHE A 60 -14.50 -2.52 11.00
C PHE A 60 -13.58 -2.09 9.84
N ALA A 61 -12.32 -2.53 9.84
CA ALA A 61 -11.38 -2.29 8.73
C ALA A 61 -11.19 -3.54 7.87
#